data_AF-A0A0Q9K4L0-F1
#
_entry.id   AF-A0A0Q9K4L0-F1
#
_cell.length_a   1.000
_cell.length_b   1.000
_cell.length_c   1.000
_cell.angle_alpha   90.00
_cell.angle_beta   90.00
_cell.angle_gamma   90.00
#
_symmetry.space_group_name_H-M   'P 1'
#
loop_
_entity.id
_entity.type
_entity.pdbx_description
1 polymer ?
#
loop_
_entity_poly.entity_id
_entity_poly.type
_entity_poly.pdbx_seq_one_letter_code
_entity_poly.pdbx_strand_id
1 'polypeptide(L)'
;MLKVNFHQKSLFTFILTILLILSLSGAAIAITPDQNSTNGSDKSPFTLDVHALRDSQNAKLYVTVLSGEPQTDVPNEFKKVQVKVSRPDGQEKSTTNYNDVSAPGGKAIIELGDVPLLDIISVEVLVQTQQTVNTEVLNGTTAVTEFSVNAQKIVVPEFQGYGAQMNMHLYTALNDPTRGFVGNEPPKELENVEAKVKAMKPGLVRIFLSPVNFDPGNENRMDSFIKTVNLAQQAGSTVNVTWWFIERAANDDPVKQKVLMEENMRQFADTLIDLVKNRGLTAVQQITIQNEVNTSWVKPELYEQYYRLLDSYLKDAGIRDHIKFVGGDLVYNNQLTWFTYMADHMGDILDGWSSHIYWNYWDTAYMKQRISDIKGIYTGIAPEKRKPLSITEYGTRGYKFYDNDPKKPIMDINPYRVGALTATLAGKYNDLVTGINETNMAAFEQAWFNMLAVNAGFTGLAKWDAYRAQYDFSYQDYSLIGYLFNPAPGEDRWPLRPSYYMQWLMGNTTGKAWQVLGYEGSSGAKLITPFRSPSGDWTIFALSTDQTATTFSVGDLPANTDFKVMVWNADGSGKVTSSGSVNSGVTGTVNVQAPAGSMVVLTTVNISP
;
A
#
# COMPACT_ATOMS: atom_id res chain seq x y z
N MET A 1 38.10 -4.23 49.72
CA MET A 1 39.28 -4.25 50.61
C MET A 1 40.50 -4.70 49.81
N LEU A 2 41.54 -3.86 49.77
CA LEU A 2 42.94 -4.05 49.29
C LEU A 2 43.16 -4.46 47.81
N LYS A 3 44.14 -3.98 47.03
CA LYS A 3 45.20 -2.94 47.09
C LYS A 3 45.71 -2.77 45.64
N VAL A 4 45.75 -1.56 45.06
CA VAL A 4 46.93 -0.70 44.78
C VAL A 4 48.04 -1.28 43.85
N ASN A 5 47.94 -0.91 42.57
CA ASN A 5 48.84 -0.18 41.65
C ASN A 5 50.40 -0.15 41.75
N PHE A 6 50.98 -0.40 40.55
CA PHE A 6 52.12 0.17 39.82
C PHE A 6 53.56 0.10 40.36
N HIS A 7 54.49 -0.36 39.49
CA HIS A 7 55.69 0.42 39.07
C HIS A 7 56.32 -0.11 37.75
N GLN A 8 56.74 0.83 36.90
CA GLN A 8 57.49 0.70 35.63
C GLN A 8 59.02 0.66 35.85
N LYS A 9 59.75 0.08 34.87
CA LYS A 9 61.09 0.42 34.28
C LYS A 9 61.57 -0.82 33.49
N SER A 10 62.26 -0.82 32.33
CA SER A 10 62.96 0.18 31.53
C SER A 10 63.18 -0.31 30.06
N LEU A 11 63.43 0.65 29.17
CA LEU A 11 64.03 0.62 27.82
C LEU A 11 64.94 -0.57 27.42
N PHE A 12 64.80 -1.04 26.17
CA PHE A 12 65.89 -1.28 25.21
C PHE A 12 65.36 -1.20 23.76
N THR A 13 66.19 -0.69 22.86
CA THR A 13 65.84 -0.09 21.56
C THR A 13 66.12 -1.02 20.35
N PHE A 14 65.35 -0.81 19.27
CA PHE A 14 65.57 -1.16 17.85
C PHE A 14 65.49 -2.64 17.39
N ILE A 15 64.46 -2.99 16.60
CA ILE A 15 64.55 -3.14 15.13
C ILE A 15 63.16 -3.20 14.50
N LEU A 16 63.07 -2.51 13.38
CA LEU A 16 62.02 -2.34 12.39
C LEU A 16 61.46 -3.68 11.84
N THR A 17 60.16 -3.98 12.04
CA THR A 17 59.31 -4.68 11.07
C THR A 17 57.84 -4.46 11.42
N ILE A 18 57.11 -3.67 10.61
CA ILE A 18 55.65 -3.58 10.67
C ILE A 18 55.08 -4.79 9.93
N LEU A 19 54.44 -5.70 10.64
CA LEU A 19 53.54 -6.70 10.06
C LEU A 19 52.10 -6.30 10.43
N LEU A 20 51.44 -5.58 9.53
CA LEU A 20 50.01 -5.34 9.58
C LEU A 20 49.35 -6.43 8.72
N ILE A 21 48.71 -7.39 9.37
CA ILE A 21 47.82 -8.34 8.68
C ILE A 21 46.50 -7.59 8.43
N LEU A 22 46.35 -7.14 7.18
CA LEU A 22 45.08 -6.77 6.57
C LEU A 22 44.33 -8.06 6.20
N SER A 23 43.18 -8.31 6.81
CA SER A 23 42.15 -9.18 6.21
C SER A 23 41.06 -8.30 5.63
N LEU A 24 41.11 -8.20 4.30
CA LEU A 24 40.35 -7.32 3.44
C LEU A 24 38.85 -7.64 3.45
N SER A 25 38.08 -6.56 3.50
CA SER A 25 36.73 -6.44 2.97
C SER A 25 36.65 -6.99 1.54
N GLY A 26 35.72 -7.91 1.29
CA GLY A 26 35.34 -8.35 -0.05
C GLY A 26 34.65 -7.21 -0.79
N ALA A 27 35.44 -6.42 -1.51
CA ALA A 27 34.96 -5.47 -2.50
C ALA A 27 34.42 -6.24 -3.70
N ALA A 28 33.19 -5.92 -4.10
CA ALA A 28 32.61 -6.33 -5.36
C ALA A 28 33.54 -5.91 -6.50
N ILE A 29 33.78 -6.85 -7.43
CA ILE A 29 34.57 -6.62 -8.63
C ILE A 29 33.77 -5.66 -9.52
N ALA A 30 34.08 -4.37 -9.40
CA ALA A 30 33.81 -3.41 -10.47
C ALA A 30 34.82 -3.71 -11.59
N ILE A 31 34.32 -4.24 -12.70
CA ILE A 31 35.12 -4.41 -13.92
C ILE A 31 35.36 -3.00 -14.47
N THR A 32 36.55 -2.46 -14.19
CA THR A 32 37.09 -1.28 -14.88
C THR A 32 37.33 -1.63 -16.35
N PRO A 33 36.87 -0.82 -17.33
CA PRO A 33 37.23 -1.03 -18.72
C PRO A 33 38.71 -0.74 -18.91
N ASP A 34 39.35 -1.64 -19.64
CA ASP A 34 40.75 -1.63 -20.03
C ASP A 34 41.09 -0.30 -20.75
N GLN A 35 41.90 0.54 -20.12
CA GLN A 35 42.49 1.73 -20.74
C GLN A 35 43.73 1.29 -21.53
N ASN A 36 43.51 0.75 -22.73
CA ASN A 36 44.42 0.85 -23.88
C ASN A 36 43.85 0.09 -25.08
N SER A 37 42.89 0.70 -25.78
CA SER A 37 42.78 0.51 -27.22
C SER A 37 42.22 1.79 -27.85
N THR A 38 43.04 2.41 -28.70
CA THR A 38 42.63 3.42 -29.66
C THR A 38 41.78 2.75 -30.73
N ASN A 39 40.45 2.85 -30.62
CA ASN A 39 39.49 2.83 -31.73
C ASN A 39 38.12 3.24 -31.14
N GLY A 40 37.57 4.37 -31.60
CA GLY A 40 36.24 4.82 -31.18
C GLY A 40 35.18 3.84 -31.70
N SER A 41 34.54 3.10 -30.80
CA SER A 41 33.24 2.51 -31.08
C SER A 41 32.18 3.51 -30.59
N ASP A 42 31.60 4.23 -31.55
CA ASP A 42 30.40 5.04 -31.33
C ASP A 42 29.32 4.12 -30.72
N LYS A 43 29.00 4.32 -29.45
CA LYS A 43 27.77 3.75 -28.88
C LYS A 43 26.61 4.47 -29.57
N SER A 44 25.67 3.70 -30.12
CA SER A 44 24.45 4.26 -30.69
C SER A 44 23.81 5.25 -29.70
N PRO A 45 23.40 6.46 -30.15
CA PRO A 45 22.76 7.44 -29.28
C PRO A 45 21.33 7.03 -28.90
N PHE A 46 20.84 5.90 -29.43
CA PHE A 46 19.49 5.41 -29.21
C PHE A 46 19.47 4.11 -28.41
N THR A 47 18.39 3.93 -27.64
CA THR A 47 18.03 2.66 -27.03
C THR A 47 16.67 2.19 -27.55
N LEU A 48 16.43 0.88 -27.48
CA LEU A 48 15.20 0.26 -27.94
C LEU A 48 14.48 -0.38 -26.75
N ASP A 49 13.20 -0.05 -26.61
CA ASP A 49 12.26 -0.67 -25.70
C ASP A 49 11.16 -1.36 -26.52
N VAL A 50 10.91 -2.63 -26.23
CA VAL A 50 9.92 -3.45 -26.93
C VAL A 50 9.12 -4.29 -25.96
N HIS A 51 7.82 -4.34 -26.19
CA HIS A 51 6.93 -5.27 -25.49
C HIS A 51 5.79 -5.72 -26.42
N ALA A 52 5.29 -6.93 -26.19
CA ALA A 52 4.22 -7.47 -27.00
C ALA A 52 3.04 -7.88 -26.11
N LEU A 53 1.86 -7.33 -26.41
CA LEU A 53 0.64 -7.57 -25.66
C LEU A 53 -0.35 -8.33 -26.52
N ARG A 54 -1.03 -9.31 -25.93
CA ARG A 54 -2.14 -10.01 -26.56
C ARG A 54 -3.43 -9.77 -25.80
N ASP A 55 -4.44 -9.31 -26.54
CA ASP A 55 -5.83 -9.26 -26.06
C ASP A 55 -6.55 -10.60 -26.30
N SER A 56 -7.88 -10.62 -26.27
CA SER A 56 -8.65 -11.86 -26.48
C SER A 56 -8.46 -12.49 -27.87
N GLN A 57 -7.91 -11.77 -28.85
CA GLN A 57 -7.87 -12.19 -30.25
C GLN A 57 -6.52 -11.98 -30.92
N ASN A 58 -5.86 -10.83 -30.72
CA ASN A 58 -4.67 -10.46 -31.49
C ASN A 58 -3.52 -9.99 -30.58
N ALA A 59 -2.31 -10.22 -31.04
CA ALA A 59 -1.08 -9.72 -30.46
C ALA A 59 -0.62 -8.45 -31.19
N LYS A 60 -0.07 -7.51 -30.42
CA LYS A 60 0.53 -6.26 -30.91
C LYS A 60 1.92 -6.11 -30.32
N LEU A 61 2.86 -5.69 -31.15
CA LEU A 61 4.21 -5.32 -30.73
C LEU A 61 4.31 -3.80 -30.65
N TYR A 62 4.74 -3.30 -29.50
CA TYR A 62 5.03 -1.90 -29.26
C TYR A 62 6.54 -1.71 -29.34
N VAL A 63 6.97 -0.76 -30.16
CA VAL A 63 8.38 -0.49 -30.44
C VAL A 63 8.64 0.97 -30.11
N THR A 64 9.52 1.23 -29.14
CA THR A 64 9.89 2.58 -28.73
C THR A 64 11.39 2.78 -28.81
N VAL A 65 11.82 3.74 -29.62
CA VAL A 65 13.19 4.22 -29.68
C VAL A 65 13.31 5.47 -28.80
N LEU A 66 14.22 5.41 -27.83
CA LEU A 66 14.50 6.50 -26.92
C LEU A 66 15.87 7.10 -27.24
N SER A 67 16.02 8.41 -27.06
CA SER A 67 17.33 9.05 -27.09
C SER A 67 18.05 8.84 -25.75
N GLY A 68 19.30 8.39 -25.80
CA GLY A 68 20.21 8.34 -24.66
C GLY A 68 20.87 9.67 -24.34
N GLU A 69 20.78 10.68 -25.23
CA GLU A 69 21.43 11.98 -25.06
C GLU A 69 20.43 13.15 -25.13
N PRO A 70 20.57 14.18 -24.27
CA PRO A 70 19.81 15.42 -24.41
C PRO A 70 20.13 16.08 -25.76
N GLN A 71 19.11 16.48 -26.52
CA GLN A 71 19.17 17.14 -27.84
C GLN A 71 19.26 16.23 -29.09
N THR A 72 19.31 14.91 -28.97
CA THR A 72 19.17 14.03 -30.15
C THR A 72 17.69 13.78 -30.44
N ASP A 73 17.26 14.16 -31.64
CA ASP A 73 15.88 13.91 -32.08
C ASP A 73 15.66 12.41 -32.28
N VAL A 74 14.56 11.89 -31.72
CA VAL A 74 14.12 10.52 -32.02
C VAL A 74 13.54 10.45 -33.43
N PRO A 75 13.73 9.33 -34.16
CA PRO A 75 13.17 9.16 -35.50
C PRO A 75 11.63 9.26 -35.47
N ASN A 76 11.06 9.85 -36.52
CA ASN A 76 9.61 9.82 -36.77
C ASN A 76 9.19 8.67 -37.70
N GLU A 77 10.15 7.90 -38.19
CA GLU A 77 9.97 6.76 -39.08
C GLU A 77 11.11 5.76 -38.84
N PHE A 78 10.78 4.47 -38.77
CA PHE A 78 11.76 3.40 -38.78
C PHE A 78 11.93 2.87 -40.20
N LYS A 79 13.16 2.91 -40.74
CA LYS A 79 13.44 2.49 -42.12
C LYS A 79 13.09 1.03 -42.35
N LYS A 80 13.33 0.21 -41.33
CA LYS A 80 12.95 -1.18 -41.32
C LYS A 80 12.68 -1.62 -39.89
N VAL A 81 11.66 -2.43 -39.70
CA VAL A 81 11.46 -3.25 -38.51
C VAL A 81 11.37 -4.69 -38.97
N GLN A 82 12.35 -5.51 -38.62
CA GLN A 82 12.27 -6.96 -38.77
C GLN A 82 11.73 -7.55 -37.48
N VAL A 83 10.69 -8.36 -37.61
CA VAL A 83 10.06 -9.07 -36.49
C VAL A 83 10.17 -10.56 -36.74
N LYS A 84 10.87 -11.26 -35.86
CA LYS A 84 10.96 -12.71 -35.83
C LYS A 84 10.14 -13.26 -34.67
N VAL A 85 9.22 -14.18 -34.98
CA VAL A 85 8.39 -14.88 -34.01
C VAL A 85 8.94 -16.29 -33.83
N SER A 86 9.17 -16.70 -32.59
CA SER A 86 9.62 -18.04 -32.23
C SER A 86 8.78 -18.61 -31.10
N ARG A 87 8.70 -19.93 -31.00
CA ARG A 87 8.12 -20.61 -29.84
C ARG A 87 8.96 -20.38 -28.58
N PRO A 88 8.41 -20.64 -27.38
CA PRO A 88 9.18 -20.62 -26.13
C PRO A 88 10.41 -21.56 -26.14
N ASP A 89 10.39 -22.62 -26.93
CA ASP A 89 11.52 -23.55 -27.12
C ASP A 89 12.61 -23.03 -28.08
N GLY A 90 12.43 -21.82 -28.63
CA GLY A 90 13.35 -21.18 -29.58
C GLY A 90 13.10 -21.56 -31.05
N GLN A 91 12.14 -22.44 -31.37
CA GLN A 91 11.83 -22.78 -32.75
C GLN A 91 11.19 -21.58 -33.47
N GLU A 92 11.86 -21.06 -34.50
CA GLU A 92 11.32 -19.99 -35.34
C GLU A 92 10.01 -20.41 -36.02
N LYS A 93 9.00 -19.54 -35.94
CA LYS A 93 7.71 -19.66 -36.65
C LYS A 93 7.69 -18.82 -37.91
N SER A 94 8.14 -17.57 -37.82
CA SER A 94 8.11 -16.63 -38.95
C SER A 94 9.09 -15.49 -38.76
N THR A 95 9.47 -14.87 -39.88
CA THR A 95 10.21 -13.60 -39.93
C THR A 95 9.51 -12.68 -40.92
N THR A 96 9.16 -11.47 -40.48
CA THR A 96 8.44 -10.46 -41.29
C THR A 96 9.23 -9.16 -41.29
N ASN A 97 9.35 -8.50 -42.45
CA ASN A 97 9.99 -7.20 -42.56
C ASN A 97 8.94 -6.12 -42.88
N TYR A 98 8.92 -5.06 -42.09
CA TYR A 98 8.15 -3.85 -42.32
C TYR A 98 9.11 -2.74 -42.71
N ASN A 99 8.87 -2.02 -43.80
CA ASN A 99 9.71 -0.91 -44.24
C ASN A 99 8.98 0.41 -44.04
N ASP A 100 9.75 1.48 -43.81
CA ASP A 100 9.24 2.86 -43.67
C ASP A 100 8.06 2.95 -42.69
N VAL A 101 8.23 2.37 -41.50
CA VAL A 101 7.20 2.29 -40.46
C VAL A 101 7.07 3.65 -39.78
N SER A 102 5.90 4.27 -39.90
CA SER A 102 5.59 5.51 -39.18
C SER A 102 5.78 5.34 -37.68
N ALA A 103 6.61 6.22 -37.09
CA ALA A 103 7.02 6.13 -35.70
C ALA A 103 7.07 7.51 -35.02
N PRO A 104 6.01 8.32 -35.05
CA PRO A 104 6.03 9.69 -34.51
C PRO A 104 6.48 9.70 -33.04
N GLY A 105 7.50 10.52 -32.74
CA GLY A 105 8.11 10.58 -31.42
C GLY A 105 8.85 9.29 -31.02
N GLY A 106 9.36 8.54 -32.00
CA GLY A 106 10.11 7.29 -31.78
C GLY A 106 9.23 6.09 -31.44
N LYS A 107 7.93 6.10 -31.72
CA LYS A 107 6.99 5.05 -31.28
C LYS A 107 6.19 4.45 -32.42
N ALA A 108 6.25 3.13 -32.59
CA ALA A 108 5.42 2.39 -33.54
C ALA A 108 4.67 1.23 -32.87
N ILE A 109 3.54 0.87 -33.47
CA ILE A 109 2.76 -0.33 -33.11
C ILE A 109 2.67 -1.21 -34.34
N ILE A 110 3.06 -2.47 -34.20
CA ILE A 110 3.01 -3.48 -35.26
C ILE A 110 1.95 -4.52 -34.87
N GLU A 111 0.94 -4.69 -35.72
CA GLU A 111 -0.06 -5.74 -35.56
C GLU A 111 0.58 -7.10 -35.90
N LEU A 112 0.69 -7.99 -34.90
CA LEU A 112 1.28 -9.32 -35.09
C LEU A 112 0.24 -10.37 -35.51
N GLY A 113 -1.05 -10.07 -35.31
CA GLY A 113 -2.14 -11.00 -35.55
C GLY A 113 -2.21 -12.11 -34.49
N ASP A 114 -2.56 -13.32 -34.90
CA ASP A 114 -2.74 -14.46 -33.99
C ASP A 114 -1.41 -15.10 -33.55
N VAL A 115 -0.61 -14.36 -32.77
CA VAL A 115 0.61 -14.88 -32.11
C VAL A 115 0.29 -15.29 -30.68
N PRO A 116 0.40 -16.58 -30.29
CA PRO A 116 0.09 -17.06 -28.94
C PRO A 116 0.87 -16.36 -27.82
N LEU A 117 0.31 -16.37 -26.62
CA LEU A 117 1.04 -15.98 -25.40
C LEU A 117 2.33 -16.79 -25.27
N LEU A 118 3.36 -16.15 -24.71
CA LEU A 118 4.71 -16.66 -24.44
C LEU A 118 5.58 -16.93 -25.67
N ASP A 119 5.06 -16.82 -26.89
CA ASP A 119 5.92 -16.79 -28.07
C ASP A 119 6.91 -15.62 -27.98
N ILE A 120 8.16 -15.89 -28.35
CA ILE A 120 9.28 -14.94 -28.29
C ILE A 120 9.25 -14.08 -29.55
N ILE A 121 9.36 -12.77 -29.36
CA ILE A 121 9.47 -11.77 -30.41
C ILE A 121 10.88 -11.18 -30.37
N SER A 122 11.68 -11.43 -31.40
CA SER A 122 12.94 -10.74 -31.63
C SER A 122 12.74 -9.63 -32.66
N VAL A 123 13.24 -8.44 -32.36
CA VAL A 123 13.03 -7.23 -33.15
C VAL A 123 14.37 -6.62 -33.52
N GLU A 124 14.57 -6.33 -34.80
CA GLU A 124 15.65 -5.48 -35.31
C GLU A 124 15.03 -4.22 -35.93
N VAL A 125 15.45 -3.05 -35.48
CA VAL A 125 14.97 -1.74 -35.96
C VAL A 125 16.13 -0.99 -36.61
N LEU A 126 15.94 -0.57 -37.86
CA LEU A 126 16.84 0.33 -38.56
C LEU A 126 16.38 1.78 -38.37
N VAL A 127 17.20 2.56 -37.67
CA VAL A 127 16.94 3.97 -37.35
C VAL A 127 17.85 4.86 -38.20
N GLN A 128 17.27 5.92 -38.75
CA GLN A 128 18.00 6.98 -39.43
C GLN A 128 17.33 8.31 -39.12
N THR A 129 18.08 9.29 -38.61
CA THR A 129 17.57 10.65 -38.38
C THR A 129 18.27 11.64 -39.31
N GLN A 130 17.77 12.88 -39.38
CA GLN A 130 18.45 13.94 -40.14
C GLN A 130 19.84 14.30 -39.57
N GLN A 131 20.09 13.92 -38.30
CA GLN A 131 21.32 14.21 -37.56
C GLN A 131 22.32 13.03 -37.61
N THR A 132 21.87 11.80 -37.84
CA THR A 132 22.75 10.64 -38.00
C THR A 132 23.06 10.39 -39.46
N VAL A 133 24.34 10.54 -39.86
CA VAL A 133 24.80 10.26 -41.23
C VAL A 133 24.72 8.74 -41.55
N ASN A 134 24.73 7.90 -40.52
CA ASN A 134 24.68 6.43 -40.60
C ASN A 134 23.31 5.88 -40.18
N THR A 135 22.96 4.71 -40.72
CA THR A 135 21.83 3.90 -40.26
C THR A 135 22.25 3.11 -39.02
N GLU A 136 21.53 3.30 -37.92
CA GLU A 136 21.72 2.58 -36.66
C GLU A 136 20.87 1.31 -36.63
N VAL A 137 21.42 0.22 -36.09
CA VAL A 137 20.72 -1.07 -35.93
C VAL A 137 20.47 -1.31 -34.46
N LEU A 138 19.20 -1.31 -34.04
CA LEU A 138 18.81 -1.58 -32.66
C LEU A 138 18.14 -2.95 -32.56
N ASN A 139 18.46 -3.71 -31.52
CA ASN A 139 17.93 -5.05 -31.30
C ASN A 139 17.19 -5.13 -29.97
N GLY A 140 16.06 -5.84 -29.96
CA GLY A 140 15.23 -6.04 -28.77
C GLY A 140 14.63 -7.44 -28.78
N THR A 141 14.30 -7.96 -27.60
CA THR A 141 13.58 -9.23 -27.47
C THR A 141 12.55 -9.12 -26.36
N THR A 142 11.34 -9.60 -26.64
CA THR A 142 10.23 -9.70 -25.67
C THR A 142 9.51 -11.03 -25.87
N ALA A 143 8.54 -11.37 -25.02
CA ALA A 143 7.53 -12.37 -25.31
C ALA A 143 6.14 -11.71 -25.43
N VAL A 144 5.19 -12.42 -26.03
CA VAL A 144 3.78 -12.00 -26.04
C VAL A 144 3.15 -12.28 -24.69
N THR A 145 2.67 -11.26 -23.99
CA THR A 145 2.10 -11.37 -22.64
C THR A 145 0.72 -10.73 -22.54
N GLU A 146 0.04 -10.94 -21.42
CA GLU A 146 -1.23 -10.27 -21.13
C GLU A 146 -1.02 -8.88 -20.54
N PHE A 147 0.06 -8.76 -19.75
CA PHE A 147 0.47 -7.53 -19.10
C PHE A 147 1.96 -7.29 -19.34
N SER A 148 2.35 -6.02 -19.46
CA SER A 148 3.75 -5.59 -19.47
C SER A 148 3.93 -4.52 -18.39
N VAL A 149 4.87 -4.73 -17.47
CA VAL A 149 5.13 -3.76 -16.40
C VAL A 149 5.94 -2.59 -16.95
N ASN A 150 5.48 -1.36 -16.72
CA ASN A 150 6.21 -0.17 -17.11
C ASN A 150 6.95 0.41 -15.89
N ALA A 151 8.23 0.07 -15.78
CA ALA A 151 9.09 0.46 -14.66
C ALA A 151 9.38 1.96 -14.55
N GLN A 152 9.09 2.72 -15.61
CA GLN A 152 9.29 4.16 -15.75
C GLN A 152 8.01 4.94 -15.42
N LYS A 153 6.84 4.32 -15.55
CA LYS A 153 5.54 4.88 -15.19
C LYS A 153 5.31 4.68 -13.70
N ILE A 154 5.60 5.70 -12.90
CA ILE A 154 5.36 5.66 -11.45
C ILE A 154 3.94 6.13 -11.15
N VAL A 155 3.09 5.23 -10.64
CA VAL A 155 1.71 5.52 -10.24
C VAL A 155 1.67 6.15 -8.84
N VAL A 156 2.45 5.59 -7.91
CA VAL A 156 2.67 6.15 -6.57
C VAL A 156 4.17 6.18 -6.32
N PRO A 157 4.78 7.36 -6.10
CA PRO A 157 6.23 7.47 -5.88
C PRO A 157 6.65 7.01 -4.49
N GLU A 158 5.82 7.25 -3.48
CA GLU A 158 6.09 6.88 -2.08
C GLU A 158 4.85 6.23 -1.48
N PHE A 159 4.78 4.90 -1.55
CA PHE A 159 3.74 4.14 -0.90
C PHE A 159 3.94 4.17 0.63
N GLN A 160 2.89 4.52 1.37
CA GLN A 160 2.87 4.57 2.83
C GLN A 160 2.67 3.18 3.44
N GLY A 161 2.26 2.20 2.64
CA GLY A 161 2.09 0.81 3.05
C GLY A 161 0.64 0.40 3.30
N TYR A 162 0.46 -0.91 3.46
CA TYR A 162 -0.78 -1.53 3.90
C TYR A 162 -0.77 -1.65 5.42
N GLY A 163 -1.82 -1.20 6.10
CA GLY A 163 -1.95 -1.34 7.55
C GLY A 163 -3.41 -1.35 8.00
N ALA A 164 -3.66 -0.94 9.24
CA ALA A 164 -4.97 -1.02 9.88
C ALA A 164 -5.09 -0.01 11.03
N GLN A 165 -6.31 0.32 11.43
CA GLN A 165 -6.57 1.05 12.66
C GLN A 165 -6.29 0.17 13.87
N MET A 166 -5.51 0.70 14.80
CA MET A 166 -5.27 0.09 16.10
C MET A 166 -6.13 0.84 17.12
N ASN A 167 -7.20 0.20 17.56
CA ASN A 167 -8.11 0.80 18.52
C ASN A 167 -7.40 1.06 19.86
N MET A 168 -7.49 2.29 20.36
CA MET A 168 -6.77 2.74 21.55
C MET A 168 -7.13 1.97 22.83
N HIS A 169 -8.21 1.21 22.85
CA HIS A 169 -8.73 0.51 24.04
C HIS A 169 -8.20 -0.92 24.25
N LEU A 170 -7.21 -1.37 23.45
CA LEU A 170 -6.63 -2.72 23.56
C LEU A 170 -6.26 -3.12 25.00
N TYR A 171 -5.66 -2.20 25.76
CA TYR A 171 -5.16 -2.46 27.11
C TYR A 171 -6.16 -2.13 28.22
N THR A 172 -7.39 -1.76 27.87
CA THR A 172 -8.42 -1.38 28.82
C THR A 172 -9.37 -2.53 29.12
N ALA A 173 -10.07 -2.39 30.24
CA ALA A 173 -11.25 -3.16 30.56
C ALA A 173 -12.48 -2.71 29.75
N LEU A 174 -12.37 -2.16 28.53
CA LEU A 174 -13.57 -1.83 27.74
C LEU A 174 -14.00 -2.96 26.82
N ASN A 175 -13.36 -4.13 26.84
CA ASN A 175 -13.40 -5.05 25.70
C ASN A 175 -14.53 -6.11 25.64
N ASP A 176 -15.40 -6.27 26.65
CA ASP A 176 -16.50 -7.27 26.65
C ASP A 176 -17.89 -6.63 26.39
N PRO A 177 -18.51 -6.89 25.23
CA PRO A 177 -19.80 -6.29 24.88
C PRO A 177 -20.98 -6.85 25.69
N THR A 178 -20.85 -8.02 26.32
CA THR A 178 -21.94 -8.64 27.10
C THR A 178 -22.12 -8.02 28.48
N ARG A 179 -21.12 -7.25 28.92
CA ARG A 179 -21.04 -6.63 30.24
C ARG A 179 -21.13 -5.09 30.18
N GLY A 180 -21.20 -4.51 28.98
CA GLY A 180 -21.25 -3.07 28.79
C GLY A 180 -19.92 -2.39 29.13
N PHE A 181 -19.95 -1.13 29.59
CA PHE A 181 -18.75 -0.35 29.91
C PHE A 181 -18.18 -0.62 31.32
N VAL A 182 -18.87 -1.40 32.16
CA VAL A 182 -18.53 -1.62 33.58
C VAL A 182 -18.44 -3.12 33.87
N GLY A 183 -17.47 -3.55 34.69
CA GLY A 183 -17.34 -4.96 35.12
C GLY A 183 -16.62 -5.88 34.12
N ASN A 184 -16.05 -5.28 33.08
CA ASN A 184 -15.13 -5.92 32.15
C ASN A 184 -13.75 -6.07 32.79
N GLU A 185 -12.96 -7.01 32.26
CA GLU A 185 -11.55 -7.17 32.57
C GLU A 185 -10.73 -6.81 31.33
N PRO A 186 -9.49 -6.30 31.48
CA PRO A 186 -8.58 -6.15 30.36
C PRO A 186 -8.37 -7.48 29.61
N PRO A 187 -8.14 -7.45 28.29
CA PRO A 187 -7.85 -8.65 27.53
C PRO A 187 -6.65 -9.40 28.09
N LYS A 188 -6.71 -10.73 28.03
CA LYS A 188 -5.63 -11.63 28.47
C LYS A 188 -4.69 -11.93 27.31
N GLU A 189 -3.48 -12.38 27.64
CA GLU A 189 -2.45 -12.80 26.68
C GLU A 189 -2.10 -11.69 25.66
N LEU A 190 -1.93 -10.45 26.13
CA LEU A 190 -1.63 -9.30 25.27
C LEU A 190 -0.36 -9.54 24.43
N GLU A 191 0.64 -10.23 24.98
CA GLU A 191 1.92 -10.45 24.28
C GLU A 191 1.74 -11.26 22.99
N ASN A 192 0.69 -12.09 22.94
CA ASN A 192 0.29 -12.86 21.76
C ASN A 192 -0.20 -11.92 20.64
N VAL A 193 -1.15 -11.02 20.92
CA VAL A 193 -1.62 -10.04 19.91
C VAL A 193 -0.53 -9.03 19.55
N GLU A 194 0.30 -8.60 20.49
CA GLU A 194 1.44 -7.73 20.21
C GLU A 194 2.43 -8.38 19.24
N ALA A 195 2.75 -9.67 19.45
CA ALA A 195 3.61 -10.43 18.55
C ALA A 195 3.01 -10.52 17.13
N LYS A 196 1.70 -10.74 17.02
CA LYS A 196 0.99 -10.79 15.73
C LYS A 196 0.97 -9.43 15.03
N VAL A 197 0.72 -8.34 15.74
CA VAL A 197 0.80 -6.99 15.16
C VAL A 197 2.20 -6.69 14.65
N LYS A 198 3.25 -7.02 15.42
CA LYS A 198 4.64 -6.87 14.99
C LYS A 198 4.98 -7.74 13.78
N ALA A 199 4.48 -8.98 13.72
CA ALA A 199 4.68 -9.88 12.60
C ALA A 199 3.96 -9.41 11.31
N MET A 200 2.80 -8.77 11.44
CA MET A 200 2.04 -8.20 10.32
C MET A 200 2.78 -7.04 9.63
N LYS A 201 3.62 -6.29 10.38
CA LYS A 201 4.37 -5.11 9.89
C LYS A 201 3.48 -4.08 9.17
N PRO A 202 2.40 -3.57 9.81
CA PRO A 202 1.53 -2.59 9.16
C PRO A 202 2.32 -1.33 8.77
N GLY A 203 2.19 -0.89 7.52
CA GLY A 203 2.87 0.30 7.01
C GLY A 203 2.25 1.60 7.54
N LEU A 204 0.93 1.76 7.38
CA LEU A 204 0.16 2.90 7.87
C LEU A 204 -0.81 2.45 8.97
N VAL A 205 -0.64 2.96 10.18
CA VAL A 205 -1.51 2.70 11.32
C VAL A 205 -2.26 3.97 11.68
N ARG A 206 -3.57 3.85 11.92
CA ARG A 206 -4.41 4.91 12.47
C ARG A 206 -4.78 4.59 13.92
N ILE A 207 -4.73 5.56 14.82
CA ILE A 207 -5.10 5.39 16.24
C ILE A 207 -5.95 6.57 16.64
N PHE A 208 -7.14 6.31 17.18
CA PHE A 208 -7.97 7.37 17.73
C PHE A 208 -7.40 7.90 19.04
N LEU A 209 -7.57 9.20 19.26
CA LEU A 209 -7.49 9.86 20.55
C LEU A 209 -8.78 10.65 20.73
N SER A 210 -9.53 10.37 21.79
CA SER A 210 -10.83 10.99 22.06
C SER A 210 -10.70 12.04 23.18
N PRO A 211 -11.48 13.14 23.15
CA PRO A 211 -11.56 14.08 24.26
C PRO A 211 -11.88 13.40 25.60
N VAL A 212 -12.69 12.33 25.58
CA VAL A 212 -13.09 11.59 26.79
C VAL A 212 -11.91 10.96 27.54
N ASN A 213 -10.76 10.77 26.88
CA ASN A 213 -9.56 10.25 27.54
C ASN A 213 -8.98 11.24 28.57
N PHE A 214 -9.37 12.51 28.50
CA PHE A 214 -8.95 13.57 29.42
C PHE A 214 -9.94 13.79 30.57
N ASP A 215 -11.11 13.13 30.55
CA ASP A 215 -12.08 13.21 31.64
C ASP A 215 -11.53 12.57 32.92
N PRO A 216 -11.86 13.11 34.11
CA PRO A 216 -11.47 12.50 35.38
C PRO A 216 -11.91 11.03 35.49
N GLY A 217 -10.98 10.14 35.85
CA GLY A 217 -11.25 8.70 35.98
C GLY A 217 -11.04 7.87 34.70
N ASN A 218 -10.64 8.51 33.58
CA ASN A 218 -10.30 7.83 32.33
C ASN A 218 -8.78 7.73 32.08
N GLU A 219 -7.94 7.85 33.11
CA GLU A 219 -6.47 7.82 32.99
C GLU A 219 -5.99 6.50 32.36
N ASN A 220 -6.68 5.39 32.61
CA ASN A 220 -6.40 4.09 32.01
C ASN A 220 -6.60 4.06 30.48
N ARG A 221 -7.49 4.90 29.92
CA ARG A 221 -7.70 5.03 28.47
C ARG A 221 -6.52 5.75 27.83
N MET A 222 -6.01 6.80 28.47
CA MET A 222 -4.81 7.49 28.03
C MET A 222 -3.58 6.57 28.06
N ASP A 223 -3.40 5.81 29.15
CA ASP A 223 -2.33 4.82 29.24
C ASP A 223 -2.42 3.75 28.12
N SER A 224 -3.63 3.29 27.83
CA SER A 224 -3.87 2.33 26.75
C SER A 224 -3.56 2.93 25.38
N PHE A 225 -3.97 4.18 25.13
CA PHE A 225 -3.63 4.91 23.90
C PHE A 225 -2.10 4.97 23.70
N ILE A 226 -1.34 5.38 24.72
CA ILE A 226 0.12 5.48 24.65
C ILE A 226 0.77 4.11 24.38
N LYS A 227 0.30 3.05 25.04
CA LYS A 227 0.78 1.68 24.79
C LYS A 227 0.48 1.23 23.35
N THR A 228 -0.70 1.56 22.83
CA THR A 228 -1.07 1.26 21.45
C THR A 228 -0.19 2.00 20.44
N VAL A 229 0.14 3.28 20.67
CA VAL A 229 1.11 4.03 19.84
C VAL A 229 2.49 3.38 19.90
N ASN A 230 2.94 2.98 21.09
CA ASN A 230 4.22 2.29 21.25
C ASN A 230 4.26 0.94 20.53
N LEU A 231 3.17 0.16 20.58
CA LEU A 231 3.06 -1.10 19.82
C LEU A 231 3.17 -0.85 18.31
N ALA A 232 2.49 0.18 17.79
CA ALA A 232 2.58 0.55 16.37
C ALA A 232 4.01 0.97 15.97
N GLN A 233 4.69 1.73 16.82
CA GLN A 233 6.11 2.06 16.61
C GLN A 233 6.99 0.79 16.59
N GLN A 234 6.81 -0.12 17.53
CA GLN A 234 7.56 -1.38 17.57
C GLN A 234 7.30 -2.27 16.36
N ALA A 235 6.12 -2.14 15.73
CA ALA A 235 5.77 -2.82 14.50
C ALA A 235 6.34 -2.14 13.23
N GLY A 236 7.04 -1.01 13.38
CA GLY A 236 7.68 -0.27 12.29
C GLY A 236 6.76 0.64 11.49
N SER A 237 5.55 0.92 12.00
CA SER A 237 4.53 1.69 11.28
C SER A 237 4.84 3.17 11.18
N THR A 238 4.22 3.83 10.21
CA THR A 238 3.89 5.25 10.30
C THR A 238 2.54 5.38 10.99
N VAL A 239 2.47 6.19 12.04
CA VAL A 239 1.29 6.37 12.89
C VAL A 239 0.61 7.69 12.55
N ASN A 240 -0.67 7.60 12.18
CA ASN A 240 -1.63 8.69 12.19
C ASN A 240 -2.38 8.67 13.53
N VAL A 241 -2.24 9.74 14.33
CA VAL A 241 -3.12 9.95 15.48
C VAL A 241 -4.31 10.79 15.03
N THR A 242 -5.50 10.21 15.10
CA THR A 242 -6.74 10.90 14.73
C THR A 242 -7.43 11.44 15.98
N TRP A 243 -7.52 12.77 16.11
CA TRP A 243 -8.40 13.38 17.11
C TRP A 243 -9.85 13.06 16.76
N TRP A 244 -10.48 12.18 17.52
CA TRP A 244 -11.61 11.42 17.02
C TRP A 244 -12.85 12.30 16.78
N PHE A 245 -13.14 13.20 17.72
CA PHE A 245 -14.31 14.07 17.66
C PHE A 245 -13.99 15.51 18.07
N ILE A 246 -14.49 16.45 17.28
CA ILE A 246 -14.65 17.85 17.66
C ILE A 246 -15.94 17.95 18.48
N GLU A 247 -15.78 18.35 19.74
CA GLU A 247 -16.90 18.56 20.66
C GLU A 247 -17.74 19.76 20.26
N ARG A 248 -19.07 19.62 20.39
CA ARG A 248 -20.03 20.67 20.06
C ARG A 248 -20.41 21.45 21.31
N ALA A 249 -20.16 22.75 21.30
CA ALA A 249 -20.61 23.63 22.37
C ALA A 249 -22.15 23.61 22.49
N ALA A 250 -22.64 23.65 23.72
CA ALA A 250 -24.07 23.73 23.99
C ALA A 250 -24.69 24.96 23.30
N ASN A 251 -25.84 24.76 22.66
CA ASN A 251 -26.59 25.78 21.90
C ASN A 251 -25.82 26.42 20.73
N ASP A 252 -24.79 25.76 20.21
CA ASP A 252 -23.93 26.32 19.14
C ASP A 252 -23.29 27.67 19.52
N ASP A 253 -23.02 27.88 20.81
CA ASP A 253 -22.43 29.12 21.30
C ASP A 253 -20.99 29.28 20.76
N PRO A 254 -20.72 30.29 19.91
CA PRO A 254 -19.43 30.43 19.25
C PRO A 254 -18.30 30.80 20.23
N VAL A 255 -18.62 31.46 21.35
CA VAL A 255 -17.63 31.81 22.38
C VAL A 255 -17.20 30.54 23.11
N LYS A 256 -18.16 29.69 23.49
CA LYS A 256 -17.86 28.39 24.11
C LYS A 256 -17.17 27.44 23.15
N GLN A 257 -17.56 27.45 21.87
CA GLN A 257 -16.89 26.62 20.86
C GLN A 257 -15.42 26.99 20.72
N LYS A 258 -15.09 28.29 20.76
CA LYS A 258 -13.71 28.75 20.74
C LYS A 258 -12.91 28.24 21.94
N VAL A 259 -13.49 28.27 23.14
CA VAL A 259 -12.83 27.73 24.36
C VAL A 259 -12.58 26.23 24.23
N LEU A 260 -13.58 25.45 23.77
CA LEU A 260 -13.41 24.01 23.54
C LEU A 260 -12.34 23.72 22.49
N MET A 261 -12.29 24.49 21.41
CA MET A 261 -11.25 24.38 20.39
C MET A 261 -9.85 24.60 20.97
N GLU A 262 -9.67 25.67 21.75
CA GLU A 262 -8.40 25.98 22.41
C GLU A 262 -7.97 24.89 23.38
N GLU A 263 -8.90 24.39 24.20
CA GLU A 263 -8.64 23.30 25.14
C GLU A 263 -8.29 21.98 24.43
N ASN A 264 -9.13 21.51 23.52
CA ASN A 264 -8.92 20.26 22.80
C ASN A 264 -7.61 20.30 21.98
N MET A 265 -7.32 21.39 21.26
CA MET A 265 -6.11 21.47 20.46
C MET A 265 -4.85 21.65 21.31
N ARG A 266 -4.96 22.28 22.50
CA ARG A 266 -3.85 22.28 23.45
C ARG A 266 -3.59 20.87 23.99
N GLN A 267 -4.62 20.16 24.44
CA GLN A 267 -4.51 18.78 24.89
C GLN A 267 -3.91 17.87 23.81
N PHE A 268 -4.36 18.03 22.56
CA PHE A 268 -3.84 17.25 21.45
C PHE A 268 -2.37 17.59 21.17
N ALA A 269 -2.02 18.88 21.10
CA ALA A 269 -0.64 19.32 20.92
C ALA A 269 0.28 18.80 22.03
N ASP A 270 -0.10 18.95 23.30
CA ASP A 270 0.68 18.51 24.45
C ASP A 270 0.88 16.99 24.43
N THR A 271 -0.14 16.23 24.02
CA THR A 271 -0.02 14.78 23.83
C THR A 271 0.97 14.44 22.72
N LEU A 272 0.90 15.08 21.56
CA LEU A 272 1.85 14.85 20.46
C LEU A 272 3.28 15.22 20.85
N ILE A 273 3.45 16.32 21.59
CA ILE A 273 4.75 16.74 22.14
C ILE A 273 5.29 15.70 23.10
N ASP A 274 4.47 15.18 24.02
CA ASP A 274 4.88 14.14 24.96
C ASP A 274 5.30 12.85 24.24
N LEU A 275 4.47 12.37 23.31
CA LEU A 275 4.77 11.18 22.52
C LEU A 275 6.11 11.33 21.79
N VAL A 276 6.32 12.44 21.07
CA VAL A 276 7.51 12.62 20.22
C VAL A 276 8.76 12.96 21.06
N LYS A 277 8.70 13.98 21.92
CA LYS A 277 9.88 14.52 22.61
C LYS A 277 10.24 13.77 23.88
N ASN A 278 9.25 13.40 24.70
CA ASN A 278 9.50 12.83 26.02
C ASN A 278 9.57 11.30 25.97
N ARG A 279 8.77 10.67 25.11
CA ARG A 279 8.69 9.21 24.98
C ARG A 279 9.44 8.63 23.79
N GLY A 280 9.91 9.46 22.86
CA GLY A 280 10.65 9.00 21.68
C GLY A 280 9.80 8.22 20.67
N LEU A 281 8.49 8.45 20.64
CA LEU A 281 7.53 7.81 19.74
C LEU A 281 7.50 8.50 18.36
N THR A 282 8.65 8.51 17.68
CA THR A 282 8.90 9.15 16.37
C THR A 282 8.17 8.50 15.18
N ALA A 283 7.47 7.39 15.39
CA ALA A 283 6.54 6.83 14.42
C ALA A 283 5.28 7.70 14.25
N VAL A 284 4.96 8.56 15.22
CA VAL A 284 3.86 9.55 15.15
C VAL A 284 4.24 10.65 14.16
N GLN A 285 3.85 10.44 12.90
CA GLN A 285 4.27 11.28 11.77
C GLN A 285 3.07 11.89 11.03
N GLN A 286 1.85 11.48 11.37
CA GLN A 286 0.64 12.01 10.78
C GLN A 286 -0.40 12.30 11.86
N ILE A 287 -1.25 13.27 11.59
CA ILE A 287 -2.49 13.48 12.35
C ILE A 287 -3.65 13.69 11.40
N THR A 288 -4.83 13.37 11.91
CA THR A 288 -6.11 13.80 11.34
C THR A 288 -6.94 14.40 12.48
N ILE A 289 -7.69 15.45 12.20
CA ILE A 289 -8.72 15.98 13.12
C ILE A 289 -10.06 15.54 12.59
N GLN A 290 -10.93 15.04 13.48
CA GLN A 290 -12.30 14.58 13.25
C GLN A 290 -12.43 13.40 12.28
N ASN A 291 -12.97 12.29 12.77
CA ASN A 291 -13.41 11.17 11.94
C ASN A 291 -14.68 11.53 11.15
N GLU A 292 -14.74 11.19 9.86
CA GLU A 292 -15.96 11.32 9.03
C GLU A 292 -16.61 12.71 9.10
N VAL A 293 -15.75 13.74 9.03
CA VAL A 293 -16.14 15.15 9.25
C VAL A 293 -17.30 15.59 8.37
N ASN A 294 -17.37 15.08 7.14
CA ASN A 294 -18.38 15.46 6.14
C ASN A 294 -19.78 14.83 6.36
N THR A 295 -19.93 14.02 7.40
CA THR A 295 -21.23 13.57 7.92
C THR A 295 -21.52 14.08 9.33
N SER A 296 -20.63 14.89 9.89
CA SER A 296 -20.78 15.49 11.22
C SER A 296 -21.47 16.87 11.16
N TRP A 297 -21.62 17.51 12.32
CA TRP A 297 -22.12 18.88 12.44
C TRP A 297 -21.07 19.94 12.04
N VAL A 298 -19.78 19.55 11.99
CA VAL A 298 -18.64 20.44 11.73
C VAL A 298 -18.71 20.99 10.30
N LYS A 299 -18.38 22.27 10.16
CA LYS A 299 -18.29 22.96 8.86
C LYS A 299 -16.83 23.12 8.42
N PRO A 300 -16.53 23.22 7.12
CA PRO A 300 -15.16 23.32 6.61
C PRO A 300 -14.36 24.49 7.22
N GLU A 301 -15.00 25.63 7.48
CA GLU A 301 -14.36 26.81 8.06
C GLU A 301 -13.93 26.58 9.52
N LEU A 302 -14.78 25.87 10.29
CA LEU A 302 -14.44 25.48 11.67
C LEU A 302 -13.33 24.43 11.66
N TYR A 303 -13.43 23.45 10.76
CA TYR A 303 -12.41 22.42 10.57
C TYR A 303 -11.03 23.03 10.31
N GLU A 304 -10.95 24.01 9.41
CA GLU A 304 -9.73 24.75 9.12
C GLU A 304 -9.14 25.45 10.36
N GLN A 305 -9.98 26.09 11.17
CA GLN A 305 -9.53 26.77 12.39
C GLN A 305 -8.85 25.81 13.38
N TYR A 306 -9.36 24.59 13.53
CA TYR A 306 -8.74 23.56 14.38
C TYR A 306 -7.33 23.20 13.89
N TYR A 307 -7.14 22.97 12.58
CA TYR A 307 -5.81 22.69 12.03
C TYR A 307 -4.85 23.87 12.19
N ARG A 308 -5.29 25.10 11.91
CA ARG A 308 -4.44 26.29 12.04
C ARG A 308 -4.02 26.52 13.49
N LEU A 309 -4.91 26.26 14.44
CA LEU A 309 -4.57 26.36 15.86
C LEU A 309 -3.55 25.28 16.28
N LEU A 310 -3.79 24.02 15.89
CA LEU A 310 -2.83 22.94 16.16
C LEU A 310 -1.47 23.22 15.52
N ASP A 311 -1.44 23.70 14.27
CA ASP A 311 -0.23 24.10 13.56
C ASP A 311 0.62 25.08 14.37
N SER A 312 -0.01 26.10 14.97
CA SER A 312 0.68 27.09 15.80
C SER A 312 1.35 26.45 17.02
N TYR A 313 0.66 25.58 17.74
CA TYR A 313 1.22 24.91 18.91
C TYR A 313 2.36 23.96 18.56
N LEU A 314 2.25 23.24 17.44
CA LEU A 314 3.30 22.33 17.00
C LEU A 314 4.53 23.07 16.44
N LYS A 315 4.34 24.25 15.84
CA LYS A 315 5.43 25.14 15.42
C LYS A 315 6.16 25.72 16.61
N ASP A 316 5.43 26.23 17.61
CA ASP A 316 6.02 26.74 18.86
C ASP A 316 6.81 25.66 19.60
N ALA A 317 6.32 24.42 19.55
CA ALA A 317 7.03 23.27 20.08
C ALA A 317 8.14 22.74 19.16
N GLY A 318 8.31 23.23 17.94
CA GLY A 318 9.36 22.78 17.01
C GLY A 318 9.21 21.33 16.56
N ILE A 319 7.98 20.79 16.49
CA ILE A 319 7.71 19.42 16.00
C ILE A 319 6.83 19.37 14.76
N ARG A 320 6.37 20.53 14.26
CA ARG A 320 5.50 20.60 13.07
C ARG A 320 6.10 19.92 11.83
N ASP A 321 7.41 20.07 11.59
CA ASP A 321 8.07 19.45 10.43
C ASP A 321 8.11 17.92 10.49
N HIS A 322 7.98 17.34 11.69
CA HIS A 322 7.91 15.90 11.89
C HIS A 322 6.49 15.34 11.64
N ILE A 323 5.46 16.15 11.87
CA ILE A 323 4.05 15.72 11.87
C ILE A 323 3.34 16.29 10.64
N LYS A 324 2.93 15.41 9.73
CA LYS A 324 2.13 15.75 8.55
C LYS A 324 0.65 15.88 8.91
N PHE A 325 0.00 16.89 8.38
CA PHE A 325 -1.43 17.10 8.57
C PHE A 325 -2.22 16.45 7.43
N VAL A 326 -3.07 15.47 7.77
CA VAL A 326 -3.93 14.77 6.81
C VAL A 326 -5.37 15.23 7.02
N GLY A 327 -5.92 15.95 6.06
CA GLY A 327 -7.32 16.38 6.09
C GLY A 327 -8.26 15.31 5.58
N GLY A 328 -9.43 15.13 6.22
CA GLY A 328 -10.50 14.32 5.65
C GLY A 328 -11.08 13.29 6.61
N ASP A 329 -10.74 12.02 6.38
CA ASP A 329 -11.52 10.84 6.76
C ASP A 329 -12.93 10.86 6.14
N LEU A 330 -13.01 11.33 4.89
CA LEU A 330 -14.28 11.61 4.23
C LEU A 330 -15.01 10.33 3.82
N VAL A 331 -16.30 10.21 4.16
CA VAL A 331 -17.24 9.20 3.61
C VAL A 331 -17.99 9.75 2.39
N TYR A 332 -18.82 8.96 1.69
CA TYR A 332 -19.42 9.34 0.40
C TYR A 332 -20.10 10.72 0.32
N ASN A 333 -20.83 11.15 1.35
CA ASN A 333 -21.67 12.35 1.27
C ASN A 333 -20.84 13.64 1.20
N ASN A 334 -21.17 14.59 0.31
CA ASN A 334 -20.50 15.91 0.20
C ASN A 334 -18.97 15.87 -0.06
N GLN A 335 -18.40 14.75 -0.53
CA GLN A 335 -16.94 14.65 -0.72
C GLN A 335 -16.36 15.71 -1.64
N LEU A 336 -17.02 16.01 -2.76
CA LEU A 336 -16.57 17.03 -3.70
C LEU A 336 -16.40 18.37 -3.01
N THR A 337 -17.41 18.83 -2.28
CA THR A 337 -17.39 20.09 -1.53
C THR A 337 -16.21 20.16 -0.55
N TRP A 338 -16.00 19.09 0.22
CA TRP A 338 -14.91 19.05 1.20
C TRP A 338 -13.52 19.00 0.56
N PHE A 339 -13.32 18.18 -0.47
CA PHE A 339 -12.05 18.13 -1.18
C PHE A 339 -11.73 19.46 -1.87
N THR A 340 -12.71 20.08 -2.53
CA THR A 340 -12.54 21.41 -3.14
C THR A 340 -12.19 22.46 -2.07
N TYR A 341 -12.91 22.49 -0.94
CA TYR A 341 -12.60 23.42 0.14
C TYR A 341 -11.17 23.23 0.67
N MET A 342 -10.77 21.99 0.99
CA MET A 342 -9.43 21.70 1.49
C MET A 342 -8.34 22.08 0.48
N ALA A 343 -8.58 21.86 -0.82
CA ALA A 343 -7.64 22.22 -1.88
C ALA A 343 -7.51 23.75 -2.05
N ASP A 344 -8.61 24.49 -1.92
CA ASP A 344 -8.63 25.94 -2.16
C ASP A 344 -8.22 26.77 -0.93
N HIS A 345 -8.50 26.28 0.27
CA HIS A 345 -8.34 27.05 1.51
C HIS A 345 -7.27 26.51 2.46
N MET A 346 -6.89 25.24 2.34
CA MET A 346 -6.00 24.56 3.30
C MET A 346 -4.76 23.95 2.64
N GLY A 347 -4.50 24.25 1.37
CA GLY A 347 -3.35 23.72 0.63
C GLY A 347 -1.98 24.13 1.19
N ASP A 348 -1.93 25.20 1.97
CA ASP A 348 -0.74 25.71 2.68
C ASP A 348 -0.43 24.92 3.97
N ILE A 349 -1.44 24.32 4.59
CA ILE A 349 -1.31 23.63 5.89
C ILE A 349 -1.47 22.11 5.83
N LEU A 350 -2.19 21.57 4.84
CA LEU A 350 -2.38 20.13 4.68
C LEU A 350 -1.29 19.50 3.84
N ASP A 351 -0.81 18.35 4.31
CA ASP A 351 0.23 17.52 3.70
C ASP A 351 -0.35 16.31 2.95
N GLY A 352 -1.61 15.96 3.21
CA GLY A 352 -2.31 14.84 2.60
C GLY A 352 -3.82 14.91 2.81
N TRP A 353 -4.54 14.03 2.13
CA TRP A 353 -5.97 13.83 2.32
C TRP A 353 -6.33 12.37 2.58
N SER A 354 -7.48 12.13 3.20
CA SER A 354 -7.98 10.77 3.44
C SER A 354 -9.49 10.59 3.21
N SER A 355 -9.88 9.36 2.87
CA SER A 355 -11.28 8.95 2.66
C SER A 355 -11.53 7.55 3.19
N HIS A 356 -12.80 7.24 3.48
CA HIS A 356 -13.27 5.93 3.91
C HIS A 356 -14.10 5.25 2.82
N ILE A 357 -13.94 3.93 2.68
CA ILE A 357 -14.71 3.12 1.71
C ILE A 357 -15.13 1.79 2.31
N TYR A 358 -16.43 1.55 2.41
CA TYR A 358 -16.99 0.25 2.81
C TYR A 358 -17.96 -0.23 1.74
N TRP A 359 -18.07 -1.55 1.58
CA TRP A 359 -18.99 -2.17 0.64
C TRP A 359 -19.55 -3.45 1.25
N ASN A 360 -20.70 -3.88 0.77
CA ASN A 360 -21.23 -5.21 1.11
C ASN A 360 -20.61 -6.24 0.17
N TYR A 361 -20.32 -7.45 0.66
CA TYR A 361 -19.60 -8.45 -0.13
C TYR A 361 -20.33 -8.88 -1.42
N TRP A 362 -21.66 -8.79 -1.46
CA TRP A 362 -22.43 -9.06 -2.68
C TRP A 362 -22.41 -7.91 -3.71
N ASP A 363 -21.81 -6.76 -3.39
CA ASP A 363 -21.78 -5.57 -4.23
C ASP A 363 -20.35 -5.07 -4.48
N THR A 364 -19.58 -5.90 -5.16
CA THR A 364 -18.20 -5.57 -5.58
C THR A 364 -18.16 -4.52 -6.70
N ALA A 365 -19.30 -4.22 -7.35
CA ALA A 365 -19.42 -3.13 -8.31
C ALA A 365 -19.34 -1.77 -7.59
N TYR A 366 -20.01 -1.62 -6.45
CA TYR A 366 -19.95 -0.41 -5.63
C TYR A 366 -18.52 -0.10 -5.18
N MET A 367 -17.76 -1.11 -4.76
CA MET A 367 -16.34 -0.96 -4.38
C MET A 367 -15.52 -0.29 -5.50
N LYS A 368 -15.65 -0.78 -6.74
CA LYS A 368 -14.98 -0.22 -7.93
C LYS A 368 -15.45 1.21 -8.23
N GLN A 369 -16.76 1.44 -8.17
CA GLN A 369 -17.34 2.76 -8.40
C GLN A 369 -16.80 3.79 -7.41
N ARG A 370 -16.69 3.44 -6.13
CA ARG A 370 -16.21 4.35 -5.08
C ARG A 370 -14.78 4.81 -5.29
N ILE A 371 -13.89 3.92 -5.72
CA ILE A 371 -12.52 4.29 -6.08
C ILE A 371 -12.54 5.28 -7.26
N SER A 372 -13.32 4.98 -8.30
CA SER A 372 -13.45 5.83 -9.48
C SER A 372 -14.01 7.22 -9.15
N ASP A 373 -15.08 7.29 -8.36
CA ASP A 373 -15.71 8.56 -7.94
C ASP A 373 -14.72 9.49 -7.24
N ILE A 374 -14.01 8.97 -6.22
CA ILE A 374 -13.03 9.75 -5.46
C ILE A 374 -11.90 10.21 -6.38
N LYS A 375 -11.42 9.33 -7.28
CA LYS A 375 -10.41 9.70 -8.25
C LYS A 375 -10.89 10.75 -9.24
N GLY A 376 -12.14 10.69 -9.69
CA GLY A 376 -12.75 11.70 -10.55
C GLY A 376 -12.79 13.07 -9.89
N ILE A 377 -13.12 13.13 -8.60
CA ILE A 377 -13.03 14.37 -7.80
C ILE A 377 -11.57 14.84 -7.74
N TYR A 378 -10.65 13.95 -7.37
CA TYR A 378 -9.23 14.26 -7.22
C TYR A 378 -8.60 14.80 -8.52
N THR A 379 -8.91 14.19 -9.67
CA THR A 379 -8.40 14.63 -10.98
C THR A 379 -9.11 15.88 -11.49
N GLY A 380 -10.31 16.20 -10.99
CA GLY A 380 -10.98 17.48 -11.24
C GLY A 380 -10.31 18.67 -10.53
N ILE A 381 -9.59 18.44 -9.43
CA ILE A 381 -8.79 19.46 -8.75
C ILE A 381 -7.53 19.77 -9.57
N ALA A 382 -7.12 21.03 -9.63
CA ALA A 382 -5.92 21.44 -10.37
C ALA A 382 -4.66 20.72 -9.85
N PRO A 383 -3.77 20.20 -10.72
CA PRO A 383 -2.63 19.36 -10.32
C PRO A 383 -1.77 19.94 -9.20
N GLU A 384 -1.51 21.25 -9.22
CA GLU A 384 -0.70 21.98 -8.25
C GLU A 384 -1.34 22.10 -6.85
N LYS A 385 -2.66 21.90 -6.75
CA LYS A 385 -3.40 21.91 -5.48
C LYS A 385 -3.59 20.52 -4.88
N ARG A 386 -3.29 19.46 -5.64
CA ARG A 386 -3.50 18.08 -5.20
C ARG A 386 -2.51 17.69 -4.10
N LYS A 387 -2.97 16.89 -3.15
CA LYS A 387 -2.16 16.30 -2.09
C LYS A 387 -2.20 14.77 -2.16
N PRO A 388 -1.18 14.06 -1.64
CA PRO A 388 -1.25 12.61 -1.47
C PRO A 388 -2.58 12.17 -0.84
N LEU A 389 -3.23 11.16 -1.43
CA LEU A 389 -4.56 10.70 -1.04
C LEU A 389 -4.48 9.26 -0.54
N SER A 390 -4.85 9.04 0.72
CA SER A 390 -4.89 7.72 1.36
C SER A 390 -6.33 7.26 1.61
N ILE A 391 -6.54 5.96 1.81
CA ILE A 391 -7.78 5.43 2.39
C ILE A 391 -7.46 4.98 3.81
N THR A 392 -8.01 5.67 4.80
CA THR A 392 -7.66 5.52 6.22
C THR A 392 -8.65 4.66 7.01
N GLU A 393 -9.73 4.23 6.36
CA GLU A 393 -10.64 3.22 6.88
C GLU A 393 -11.38 2.55 5.73
N TYR A 394 -11.39 1.22 5.70
CA TYR A 394 -12.13 0.45 4.72
C TYR A 394 -12.41 -0.98 5.17
N GLY A 395 -13.38 -1.62 4.52
CA GLY A 395 -13.62 -3.04 4.69
C GLY A 395 -14.94 -3.55 4.14
N THR A 396 -14.96 -4.86 3.92
CA THR A 396 -16.15 -5.62 3.52
C THR A 396 -17.15 -5.73 4.66
N ARG A 397 -18.43 -5.61 4.33
CA ARG A 397 -19.59 -5.77 5.22
C ARG A 397 -20.43 -6.98 4.79
N GLY A 398 -21.14 -7.56 5.76
CA GLY A 398 -22.07 -8.67 5.56
C GLY A 398 -23.52 -8.28 5.78
N TYR A 399 -24.41 -9.27 5.72
CA TYR A 399 -25.83 -9.08 6.01
C TYR A 399 -26.03 -8.58 7.43
N LYS A 400 -26.76 -7.48 7.55
CA LYS A 400 -27.17 -6.91 8.84
C LYS A 400 -28.55 -7.44 9.20
N PHE A 401 -28.92 -7.32 10.47
CA PHE A 401 -30.24 -7.71 10.97
C PHE A 401 -30.77 -6.58 11.84
N TYR A 402 -32.09 -6.45 11.91
CA TYR A 402 -32.70 -5.57 12.92
C TYR A 402 -32.58 -6.22 14.30
N ASP A 403 -32.34 -5.41 15.32
CA ASP A 403 -32.22 -5.88 16.71
C ASP A 403 -33.48 -6.65 17.18
N ASN A 404 -34.65 -6.32 16.62
CA ASN A 404 -35.93 -6.94 16.95
C ASN A 404 -36.36 -8.11 16.03
N ASP A 405 -35.62 -8.41 14.96
CA ASP A 405 -35.92 -9.54 14.07
C ASP A 405 -34.65 -10.15 13.45
N PRO A 406 -33.89 -10.96 14.23
CA PRO A 406 -32.62 -11.56 13.79
C PRO A 406 -32.77 -12.62 12.69
N LYS A 407 -33.99 -12.87 12.19
CA LYS A 407 -34.27 -13.82 11.11
C LYS A 407 -34.47 -13.16 9.75
N LYS A 408 -34.54 -11.83 9.68
CA LYS A 408 -34.69 -11.09 8.41
C LYS A 408 -33.42 -10.30 8.11
N PRO A 409 -32.55 -10.79 7.21
CA PRO A 409 -31.37 -10.03 6.80
C PRO A 409 -31.81 -8.76 6.07
N ILE A 410 -31.10 -7.67 6.34
CA ILE A 410 -31.24 -6.40 5.64
C ILE A 410 -30.38 -6.48 4.39
N MET A 411 -31.06 -6.51 3.25
CA MET A 411 -30.49 -6.58 1.90
C MET A 411 -30.41 -5.18 1.28
N ASP A 412 -30.09 -4.16 2.07
CA ASP A 412 -29.93 -2.77 1.62
C ASP A 412 -28.45 -2.48 1.34
N ILE A 413 -28.18 -1.77 0.23
CA ILE A 413 -26.84 -1.30 -0.13
C ILE A 413 -26.30 -0.27 0.88
N ASN A 414 -27.18 0.49 1.54
CA ASN A 414 -26.84 1.46 2.57
C ASN A 414 -27.85 1.44 3.73
N PRO A 415 -27.78 0.41 4.60
CA PRO A 415 -28.73 0.22 5.70
C PRO A 415 -28.66 1.33 6.76
N TYR A 416 -27.70 2.27 6.66
CA TYR A 416 -27.44 3.33 7.62
C TYR A 416 -28.08 4.68 7.24
N ARG A 417 -28.72 4.80 6.06
CA ARG A 417 -29.37 6.05 5.60
C ARG A 417 -30.73 6.33 6.25
N VAL A 418 -31.34 5.37 6.94
CA VAL A 418 -32.72 5.47 7.47
C VAL A 418 -32.76 5.49 9.00
N GLY A 419 -31.99 6.39 9.62
CA GLY A 419 -32.30 6.96 10.94
C GLY A 419 -32.27 6.07 12.19
N ALA A 420 -32.20 4.74 12.09
CA ALA A 420 -31.84 3.85 13.20
C ALA A 420 -31.53 2.43 12.71
N LEU A 421 -30.27 2.02 12.88
CA LEU A 421 -29.85 0.60 12.88
C LEU A 421 -28.65 0.46 13.82
N THR A 422 -28.91 0.06 15.06
CA THR A 422 -27.89 -0.25 16.09
C THR A 422 -27.31 -1.65 15.92
N ALA A 423 -26.85 -1.99 14.71
CA ALA A 423 -26.10 -3.23 14.47
C ALA A 423 -24.66 -2.91 14.07
N THR A 424 -23.81 -2.80 15.08
CA THR A 424 -22.39 -2.43 15.02
C THR A 424 -21.47 -3.64 14.71
N LEU A 425 -22.03 -4.84 14.57
CA LEU A 425 -21.32 -6.06 14.15
C LEU A 425 -20.90 -6.03 12.68
N ALA A 426 -19.89 -6.81 12.25
CA ALA A 426 -19.47 -6.82 10.84
C ALA A 426 -20.54 -7.21 9.80
N GLY A 427 -21.64 -7.80 10.27
CA GLY A 427 -22.62 -8.47 9.43
C GLY A 427 -22.19 -9.91 9.17
N LYS A 428 -23.13 -10.72 8.67
CA LYS A 428 -22.93 -12.15 8.46
C LYS A 428 -22.74 -12.51 6.99
N TYR A 429 -22.11 -13.64 6.74
CA TYR A 429 -22.01 -14.23 5.42
C TYR A 429 -23.35 -14.86 4.98
N ASN A 430 -23.41 -15.46 3.78
CA ASN A 430 -24.65 -16.03 3.21
C ASN A 430 -25.25 -17.18 4.02
N ASP A 431 -24.45 -17.85 4.84
CA ASP A 431 -24.92 -18.87 5.78
C ASP A 431 -25.66 -18.27 6.99
N LEU A 432 -25.63 -16.95 7.15
CA LEU A 432 -26.25 -16.19 8.24
C LEU A 432 -25.76 -16.61 9.64
N VAL A 433 -24.59 -17.26 9.70
CA VAL A 433 -23.94 -17.73 10.93
C VAL A 433 -22.55 -17.13 11.04
N THR A 434 -21.73 -17.27 10.01
CA THR A 434 -20.33 -16.87 9.99
C THR A 434 -20.22 -15.35 9.91
N GLY A 435 -19.38 -14.76 10.76
CA GLY A 435 -19.08 -13.32 10.66
C GLY A 435 -18.36 -13.04 9.36
N ILE A 436 -18.72 -11.97 8.64
CA ILE A 436 -18.09 -11.68 7.33
C ILE A 436 -16.56 -11.54 7.44
N ASN A 437 -16.09 -10.99 8.55
CA ASN A 437 -14.70 -10.83 8.97
C ASN A 437 -13.94 -12.17 9.13
N GLU A 438 -14.63 -13.29 9.24
CA GLU A 438 -14.05 -14.64 9.38
C GLU A 438 -13.94 -15.37 8.03
N THR A 439 -14.41 -14.76 6.94
CA THR A 439 -14.51 -15.43 5.63
C THR A 439 -13.32 -15.16 4.71
N ASN A 440 -13.00 -16.13 3.87
CA ASN A 440 -12.08 -15.93 2.75
C ASN A 440 -12.64 -14.94 1.72
N MET A 441 -13.97 -14.88 1.54
CA MET A 441 -14.60 -13.94 0.61
C MET A 441 -14.25 -12.49 0.95
N ALA A 442 -14.40 -12.11 2.22
CA ALA A 442 -14.04 -10.77 2.67
C ALA A 442 -12.54 -10.46 2.50
N ALA A 443 -11.68 -11.44 2.78
CA ALA A 443 -10.24 -11.29 2.60
C ALA A 443 -9.83 -11.17 1.13
N PHE A 444 -10.47 -11.93 0.23
CA PHE A 444 -10.27 -11.86 -1.21
C PHE A 444 -10.69 -10.49 -1.76
N GLU A 445 -11.89 -10.02 -1.40
CA GLU A 445 -12.35 -8.69 -1.81
C GLU A 445 -11.49 -7.58 -1.24
N GLN A 446 -10.97 -7.73 -0.03
CA GLN A 446 -10.02 -6.77 0.54
C GLN A 446 -8.70 -6.74 -0.25
N ALA A 447 -8.19 -7.90 -0.70
CA ALA A 447 -7.03 -7.94 -1.59
C ALA A 447 -7.31 -7.25 -2.93
N TRP A 448 -8.48 -7.53 -3.51
CA TRP A 448 -8.94 -6.89 -4.74
C TRP A 448 -9.07 -5.37 -4.60
N PHE A 449 -9.70 -4.90 -3.52
CA PHE A 449 -9.79 -3.47 -3.20
C PHE A 449 -8.41 -2.83 -3.09
N ASN A 450 -7.52 -3.45 -2.32
CA ASN A 450 -6.16 -2.99 -2.09
C ASN A 450 -5.40 -2.78 -3.41
N MET A 451 -5.49 -3.74 -4.34
CA MET A 451 -4.87 -3.67 -5.65
C MET A 451 -5.48 -2.57 -6.53
N LEU A 452 -6.82 -2.46 -6.57
CA LEU A 452 -7.50 -1.40 -7.33
C LEU A 452 -7.17 0.00 -6.81
N ALA A 453 -7.19 0.21 -5.50
CA ALA A 453 -6.92 1.50 -4.89
C ALA A 453 -5.48 1.95 -5.19
N VAL A 454 -4.52 1.05 -5.05
CA VAL A 454 -3.12 1.36 -5.32
C VAL A 454 -2.87 1.61 -6.82
N ASN A 455 -3.44 0.80 -7.71
CA ASN A 455 -3.38 1.05 -9.16
C ASN A 455 -4.03 2.40 -9.55
N ALA A 456 -5.00 2.88 -8.78
CA ALA A 456 -5.63 4.17 -8.97
C ALA A 456 -4.82 5.36 -8.39
N GLY A 457 -3.69 5.08 -7.73
CA GLY A 457 -2.77 6.09 -7.19
C GLY A 457 -3.06 6.54 -5.76
N PHE A 458 -3.78 5.74 -4.97
CA PHE A 458 -3.89 5.98 -3.52
C PHE A 458 -2.57 5.63 -2.82
N THR A 459 -2.11 6.49 -1.93
CA THR A 459 -0.74 6.43 -1.38
C THR A 459 -0.61 5.55 -0.15
N GLY A 460 -1.70 5.21 0.53
CA GLY A 460 -1.67 4.42 1.75
C GLY A 460 -3.04 3.85 2.07
N LEU A 461 -3.05 2.70 2.73
CA LEU A 461 -4.28 1.96 3.04
C LEU A 461 -4.24 1.51 4.50
N ALA A 462 -5.12 2.06 5.33
CA ALA A 462 -5.38 1.55 6.67
C ALA A 462 -6.78 0.91 6.69
N LYS A 463 -6.82 -0.42 6.81
CA LYS A 463 -8.08 -1.13 7.09
C LYS A 463 -8.69 -0.55 8.38
N TRP A 464 -9.98 -0.75 8.59
CA TRP A 464 -10.62 -0.52 9.89
C TRP A 464 -9.92 -1.30 11.03
N ASP A 465 -10.43 -2.41 11.55
CA ASP A 465 -9.82 -2.98 12.76
C ASP A 465 -8.57 -3.85 12.50
N ALA A 466 -7.47 -3.59 13.21
CA ALA A 466 -6.32 -4.49 13.29
C ALA A 466 -6.62 -5.69 14.20
N TYR A 467 -7.18 -5.42 15.38
CA TYR A 467 -7.55 -6.42 16.37
C TYR A 467 -8.90 -6.09 16.98
N ARG A 468 -9.52 -7.09 17.61
CA ARG A 468 -10.78 -6.89 18.32
C ARG A 468 -10.56 -6.04 19.56
N ALA A 469 -11.24 -4.90 19.63
CA ALA A 469 -11.35 -4.05 20.82
C ALA A 469 -12.64 -3.21 20.75
N GLN A 470 -13.15 -2.77 21.90
CA GLN A 470 -14.37 -1.96 21.96
C GLN A 470 -14.09 -0.47 21.72
N TYR A 471 -15.06 0.25 21.16
CA TYR A 471 -15.01 1.70 20.94
C TYR A 471 -15.77 2.47 22.04
N ASP A 472 -15.57 3.79 22.12
CA ASP A 472 -16.15 4.65 23.17
C ASP A 472 -17.68 4.56 23.30
N PHE A 473 -18.38 4.26 22.20
CA PHE A 473 -19.85 4.30 22.13
C PHE A 473 -20.49 2.98 21.68
N SER A 474 -19.70 2.01 21.22
CA SER A 474 -20.25 0.73 20.75
C SER A 474 -19.21 -0.37 20.58
N TYR A 475 -19.71 -1.59 20.39
CA TYR A 475 -18.91 -2.74 19.99
C TYR A 475 -18.88 -2.91 18.48
N GLN A 476 -17.70 -2.94 17.86
CA GLN A 476 -17.53 -3.21 16.44
C GLN A 476 -16.38 -4.20 16.25
N ASP A 477 -16.51 -5.14 15.32
CA ASP A 477 -15.48 -6.16 15.10
C ASP A 477 -15.33 -6.49 13.62
N TYR A 478 -14.50 -5.70 12.94
CA TYR A 478 -14.04 -5.92 11.57
C TYR A 478 -12.58 -6.41 11.54
N SER A 479 -12.09 -6.98 12.65
CA SER A 479 -10.66 -7.10 12.90
C SER A 479 -9.94 -8.15 12.05
N LEU A 480 -8.63 -7.96 11.88
CA LEU A 480 -7.72 -8.98 11.34
C LEU A 480 -7.41 -10.06 12.40
N ILE A 481 -7.32 -9.65 13.67
CA ILE A 481 -7.01 -10.50 14.81
C ILE A 481 -8.23 -10.51 15.75
N GLY A 482 -8.88 -11.67 15.90
CA GLY A 482 -10.04 -11.83 16.78
C GLY A 482 -9.66 -11.87 18.26
N TYR A 483 -10.65 -12.02 19.14
CA TYR A 483 -10.43 -12.28 20.58
C TYR A 483 -11.50 -13.23 21.12
N LEU A 484 -11.08 -14.25 21.88
CA LEU A 484 -11.94 -15.22 22.55
C LEU A 484 -11.88 -14.99 24.08
N PHE A 485 -13.01 -14.75 24.72
CA PHE A 485 -13.05 -14.58 26.19
C PHE A 485 -12.72 -15.86 26.94
N ASN A 486 -13.25 -16.98 26.45
CA ASN A 486 -13.13 -18.29 27.07
C ASN A 486 -12.76 -19.34 26.00
N PRO A 487 -11.53 -19.30 25.44
CA PRO A 487 -11.09 -20.29 24.47
C PRO A 487 -11.03 -21.68 25.12
N ALA A 488 -11.32 -22.72 24.34
CA ALA A 488 -11.10 -24.09 24.81
C ALA A 488 -9.59 -24.36 25.00
N PRO A 489 -9.18 -25.37 25.81
CA PRO A 489 -7.77 -25.72 25.96
C PRO A 489 -7.09 -25.97 24.61
N GLY A 490 -5.99 -25.25 24.35
CA GLY A 490 -5.25 -25.34 23.09
C GLY A 490 -5.75 -24.41 21.97
N GLU A 491 -6.88 -23.73 22.15
CA GLU A 491 -7.31 -22.68 21.22
C GLU A 491 -6.56 -21.37 21.47
N ASP A 492 -6.17 -20.73 20.38
CA ASP A 492 -5.54 -19.41 20.41
C ASP A 492 -6.57 -18.36 20.81
N ARG A 493 -6.28 -17.63 21.91
CA ARG A 493 -7.14 -16.55 22.41
C ARG A 493 -7.28 -15.39 21.44
N TRP A 494 -6.28 -15.18 20.58
CA TRP A 494 -6.23 -14.08 19.60
C TRP A 494 -6.24 -14.62 18.16
N PRO A 495 -7.28 -15.36 17.74
CA PRO A 495 -7.23 -16.11 16.50
C PRO A 495 -7.03 -15.19 15.29
N LEU A 496 -6.17 -15.61 14.37
CA LEU A 496 -5.94 -14.91 13.11
C LEU A 496 -7.06 -15.21 12.12
N ARG A 497 -7.56 -14.18 11.42
CA ARG A 497 -8.58 -14.32 10.38
C ARG A 497 -7.95 -14.40 8.99
N PRO A 498 -8.66 -14.89 7.96
CA PRO A 498 -8.12 -14.97 6.61
C PRO A 498 -7.52 -13.65 6.08
N SER A 499 -8.15 -12.53 6.44
CA SER A 499 -7.68 -11.18 6.09
C SER A 499 -6.35 -10.82 6.74
N TYR A 500 -6.01 -11.36 7.92
CA TYR A 500 -4.70 -11.17 8.54
C TYR A 500 -3.60 -11.78 7.66
N TYR A 501 -3.77 -13.01 7.21
CA TYR A 501 -2.76 -13.70 6.39
C TYR A 501 -2.56 -13.00 5.06
N MET A 502 -3.64 -12.50 4.45
CA MET A 502 -3.59 -11.67 3.24
C MET A 502 -2.83 -10.36 3.50
N GLN A 503 -3.19 -9.64 4.56
CA GLN A 503 -2.55 -8.37 4.94
C GLN A 503 -1.07 -8.57 5.29
N TRP A 504 -0.74 -9.65 6.00
CA TRP A 504 0.62 -10.04 6.35
C TRP A 504 1.44 -10.26 5.08
N LEU A 505 0.89 -10.96 4.08
CA LEU A 505 1.58 -11.20 2.81
C LEU A 505 1.86 -9.90 2.06
N MET A 506 0.86 -9.02 1.95
CA MET A 506 1.04 -7.71 1.32
C MET A 506 2.07 -6.85 2.07
N GLY A 507 1.97 -6.77 3.39
CA GLY A 507 2.85 -5.95 4.24
C GLY A 507 4.28 -6.50 4.37
N ASN A 508 4.50 -7.80 4.19
CA ASN A 508 5.84 -8.40 4.23
C ASN A 508 6.51 -8.49 2.85
N THR A 509 5.80 -8.20 1.77
CA THR A 509 6.35 -8.17 0.40
C THR A 509 6.34 -6.78 -0.22
N THR A 510 5.86 -5.78 0.51
CA THR A 510 5.96 -4.36 0.16
C THR A 510 6.29 -3.55 1.41
N GLY A 511 6.46 -2.24 1.30
CA GLY A 511 6.74 -1.42 2.47
C GLY A 511 6.68 0.07 2.19
N LYS A 512 7.07 0.84 3.21
CA LYS A 512 7.15 2.30 3.13
C LYS A 512 8.16 2.73 2.07
N ALA A 513 7.85 3.83 1.37
CA ALA A 513 8.65 4.41 0.29
C ALA A 513 8.84 3.50 -0.95
N TRP A 514 8.09 2.40 -1.04
CA TRP A 514 8.05 1.62 -2.27
C TRP A 514 7.32 2.40 -3.36
N GLN A 515 7.71 2.19 -4.61
CA GLN A 515 7.02 2.70 -5.77
C GLN A 515 5.96 1.71 -6.22
N VAL A 516 4.79 2.24 -6.58
CA VAL A 516 3.78 1.50 -7.35
C VAL A 516 4.03 1.80 -8.80
N LEU A 517 4.23 0.76 -9.59
CA LEU A 517 4.54 0.88 -11.01
C LEU A 517 3.26 0.79 -11.84
N GLY A 518 3.27 1.44 -12.99
CA GLY A 518 2.27 1.29 -14.01
C GLY A 518 2.50 0.01 -14.81
N TYR A 519 1.50 -0.38 -15.58
CA TYR A 519 1.59 -1.46 -16.54
C TYR A 519 0.72 -1.14 -17.75
N GLU A 520 0.95 -1.86 -18.83
CA GLU A 520 0.15 -1.86 -20.05
C GLU A 520 -0.49 -3.25 -20.26
N GLY A 521 -1.58 -3.29 -21.01
CA GLY A 521 -2.36 -4.51 -21.26
C GLY A 521 -3.54 -4.73 -20.31
N SER A 522 -4.43 -5.64 -20.72
CA SER A 522 -5.62 -6.03 -19.96
C SER A 522 -6.11 -7.40 -20.40
N SER A 523 -6.58 -8.23 -19.47
CA SER A 523 -7.09 -9.57 -19.79
C SER A 523 -8.31 -9.92 -18.93
N GLY A 524 -9.51 -9.57 -19.43
CA GLY A 524 -10.79 -9.92 -18.79
C GLY A 524 -10.84 -9.54 -17.30
N ALA A 525 -10.99 -10.56 -16.44
CA ALA A 525 -11.10 -10.40 -14.99
C ALA A 525 -9.75 -10.31 -14.26
N LYS A 526 -8.61 -10.45 -14.96
CA LYS A 526 -7.27 -10.48 -14.36
C LYS A 526 -6.81 -9.08 -13.95
N LEU A 527 -6.19 -8.99 -12.78
CA LEU A 527 -5.63 -7.77 -12.23
C LEU A 527 -4.21 -8.03 -11.73
N ILE A 528 -3.29 -7.10 -12.01
CA ILE A 528 -1.95 -7.07 -11.41
C ILE A 528 -1.68 -5.74 -10.72
N THR A 529 -0.79 -5.75 -9.72
CA THR A 529 -0.25 -4.54 -9.08
C THR A 529 1.25 -4.72 -8.87
N PRO A 530 2.10 -4.14 -9.72
CA PRO A 530 3.55 -4.20 -9.60
C PRO A 530 4.10 -3.11 -8.67
N PHE A 531 5.11 -3.47 -7.89
CA PHE A 531 5.86 -2.57 -7.02
C PHE A 531 7.36 -2.74 -7.18
N ARG A 532 8.09 -1.67 -6.85
CA ARG A 532 9.55 -1.67 -6.71
C ARG A 532 9.99 -1.00 -5.41
N SER A 533 10.86 -1.65 -4.65
CA SER A 533 11.43 -1.08 -3.43
C SER A 533 12.52 -0.05 -3.73
N PRO A 534 12.90 0.81 -2.77
CA PRO A 534 14.07 1.67 -2.90
C PRO A 534 15.39 0.91 -3.13
N SER A 535 15.50 -0.33 -2.64
CA SER A 535 16.65 -1.21 -2.86
C SER A 535 16.62 -1.96 -4.20
N GLY A 536 15.54 -1.82 -4.98
CA GLY A 536 15.37 -2.49 -6.27
C GLY A 536 14.70 -3.85 -6.20
N ASP A 537 14.13 -4.25 -5.05
CA ASP A 537 13.30 -5.45 -4.94
C ASP A 537 11.98 -5.28 -5.68
N TRP A 538 11.45 -6.38 -6.19
CA TRP A 538 10.21 -6.39 -6.95
C TRP A 538 9.15 -7.23 -6.26
N THR A 539 7.91 -6.75 -6.32
CA THR A 539 6.72 -7.51 -5.92
C THR A 539 5.60 -7.26 -6.91
N ILE A 540 4.94 -8.32 -7.36
CA ILE A 540 3.74 -8.25 -8.19
C ILE A 540 2.64 -9.04 -7.52
N PHE A 541 1.53 -8.37 -7.20
CA PHE A 541 0.29 -9.04 -6.80
C PHE A 541 -0.53 -9.38 -8.05
N ALA A 542 -1.15 -10.55 -8.07
CA ALA A 542 -2.03 -11.00 -9.15
C ALA A 542 -3.25 -11.74 -8.59
N LEU A 543 -4.45 -11.43 -9.12
CA LEU A 543 -5.69 -12.17 -8.83
C LEU A 543 -6.71 -12.05 -9.97
N SER A 544 -7.63 -13.01 -10.04
CA SER A 544 -8.76 -12.96 -10.99
C SER A 544 -10.02 -12.50 -10.27
N THR A 545 -10.59 -11.37 -10.68
CA THR A 545 -11.71 -10.71 -10.02
C THR A 545 -13.04 -11.47 -10.08
N ASP A 546 -13.16 -12.42 -11.02
CA ASP A 546 -14.27 -13.38 -11.10
C ASP A 546 -14.04 -14.64 -10.22
N GLN A 547 -12.93 -14.67 -9.48
CA GLN A 547 -12.50 -15.76 -8.60
C GLN A 547 -12.23 -17.08 -9.32
N THR A 548 -12.13 -17.09 -10.66
CA THR A 548 -11.79 -18.30 -11.39
C THR A 548 -10.30 -18.62 -11.29
N ALA A 549 -9.96 -19.91 -11.33
CA ALA A 549 -8.56 -20.33 -11.44
C ALA A 549 -8.03 -19.92 -12.82
N THR A 550 -6.91 -19.21 -12.86
CA THR A 550 -6.38 -18.67 -14.12
C THR A 550 -4.87 -18.52 -14.09
N THR A 551 -4.24 -18.50 -15.26
CA THR A 551 -2.80 -18.30 -15.41
C THR A 551 -2.52 -16.87 -15.86
N PHE A 552 -1.52 -16.19 -15.28
CA PHE A 552 -1.12 -14.83 -15.61
C PHE A 552 0.19 -14.85 -16.38
N SER A 553 0.21 -14.20 -17.55
CA SER A 553 1.45 -13.90 -18.26
C SER A 553 1.83 -12.43 -18.09
N VAL A 554 2.96 -12.18 -17.43
CA VAL A 554 3.47 -10.83 -17.13
C VAL A 554 4.86 -10.66 -17.72
N GLY A 555 5.03 -9.62 -18.53
CA GLY A 555 6.26 -9.24 -19.21
C GLY A 555 6.89 -7.97 -18.65
N ASP A 556 8.03 -7.58 -19.23
CA ASP A 556 8.84 -6.41 -18.86
C ASP A 556 9.25 -6.38 -17.39
N LEU A 557 9.46 -7.56 -16.82
CA LEU A 557 10.15 -7.73 -15.55
C LEU A 557 11.66 -7.69 -15.77
N PRO A 558 12.47 -7.43 -14.72
CA PRO A 558 13.92 -7.59 -14.81
C PRO A 558 14.27 -8.99 -15.33
N ALA A 559 15.11 -9.07 -16.36
CA ALA A 559 15.50 -10.35 -16.97
C ALA A 559 16.29 -11.24 -16.00
N ASN A 560 16.19 -12.55 -16.19
CA ASN A 560 16.91 -13.60 -15.45
C ASN A 560 16.77 -13.47 -13.92
N THR A 561 15.63 -12.97 -13.45
CA THR A 561 15.38 -12.70 -12.04
C THR A 561 14.51 -13.80 -11.46
N ASP A 562 14.94 -14.36 -10.31
CA ASP A 562 14.18 -15.33 -9.55
C ASP A 562 13.15 -14.64 -8.66
N PHE A 563 11.88 -14.96 -8.89
CA PHE A 563 10.77 -14.56 -8.05
C PHE A 563 10.31 -15.74 -7.22
N LYS A 564 10.19 -15.56 -5.91
CA LYS A 564 9.42 -16.48 -5.08
C LYS A 564 7.94 -16.34 -5.41
N VAL A 565 7.25 -17.47 -5.45
CA VAL A 565 5.79 -17.52 -5.64
C VAL A 565 5.14 -17.83 -4.31
N MET A 566 4.41 -16.85 -3.77
CA MET A 566 3.59 -17.02 -2.58
C MET A 566 2.13 -16.96 -2.98
N VAL A 567 1.29 -17.75 -2.34
CA VAL A 567 -0.15 -17.79 -2.64
C VAL A 567 -0.93 -17.67 -1.34
N TRP A 568 -1.77 -16.65 -1.26
CA TRP A 568 -2.80 -16.59 -0.23
C TRP A 568 -4.03 -17.38 -0.70
N ASN A 569 -4.56 -18.23 0.17
CA ASN A 569 -5.74 -19.06 -0.06
C ASN A 569 -5.58 -20.12 -1.16
N ALA A 570 -4.39 -20.71 -1.29
CA ALA A 570 -4.09 -21.70 -2.33
C ALA A 570 -5.00 -22.94 -2.30
N ASP A 571 -5.39 -23.37 -1.10
CA ASP A 571 -6.17 -24.58 -0.82
C ASP A 571 -7.55 -24.30 -0.22
N GLY A 572 -7.98 -23.02 -0.20
CA GLY A 572 -9.23 -22.62 0.45
C GLY A 572 -9.13 -22.39 1.97
N SER A 573 -7.94 -22.49 2.58
CA SER A 573 -7.77 -22.31 4.04
C SER A 573 -7.71 -20.85 4.51
N GLY A 574 -7.59 -19.88 3.59
CA GLY A 574 -7.35 -18.48 3.93
C GLY A 574 -5.94 -18.17 4.46
N LYS A 575 -4.98 -19.11 4.34
CA LYS A 575 -3.58 -18.96 4.78
C LYS A 575 -2.63 -18.71 3.61
N VAL A 576 -1.38 -18.36 3.92
CA VAL A 576 -0.30 -18.19 2.93
C VAL A 576 0.49 -19.48 2.78
N THR A 577 0.77 -19.87 1.55
CA THR A 577 1.67 -20.98 1.21
C THR A 577 2.77 -20.52 0.26
N SER A 578 3.93 -21.17 0.33
CA SER A 578 4.97 -21.05 -0.70
C SER A 578 4.68 -22.04 -1.82
N SER A 579 4.70 -21.57 -3.06
CA SER A 579 4.45 -22.36 -4.28
C SER A 579 5.73 -22.51 -5.13
N GLY A 580 6.91 -22.30 -4.55
CA GLY A 580 8.20 -22.40 -5.21
C GLY A 580 8.69 -21.05 -5.76
N SER A 581 9.38 -21.09 -6.90
CA SER A 581 9.93 -19.91 -7.57
C SER A 581 9.73 -19.98 -9.08
N VAL A 582 9.74 -18.83 -9.74
CA VAL A 582 9.73 -18.68 -11.20
C VAL A 582 10.84 -17.71 -11.61
N ASN A 583 11.56 -18.03 -12.69
CA ASN A 583 12.57 -17.14 -13.26
C ASN A 583 11.97 -16.38 -14.46
N SER A 584 12.22 -15.09 -14.56
CA SER A 584 11.72 -14.24 -15.67
C SER A 584 12.43 -14.49 -17.01
N GLY A 585 13.50 -15.28 -17.03
CA GLY A 585 14.27 -15.61 -18.22
C GLY A 585 14.85 -14.39 -18.95
N VAL A 586 15.39 -14.63 -20.14
CA VAL A 586 16.05 -13.58 -20.92
C VAL A 586 15.08 -12.52 -21.46
N THR A 587 13.78 -12.84 -21.53
CA THR A 587 12.74 -11.92 -22.03
C THR A 587 12.01 -11.16 -20.92
N GLY A 588 12.41 -11.32 -19.65
CA GLY A 588 11.74 -10.62 -18.54
C GLY A 588 10.28 -11.03 -18.37
N THR A 589 9.94 -12.28 -18.70
CA THR A 589 8.55 -12.79 -18.72
C THR A 589 8.37 -13.93 -17.73
N VAL A 590 7.26 -13.90 -17.00
CA VAL A 590 6.83 -14.97 -16.11
C VAL A 590 5.42 -15.44 -16.45
N ASN A 591 5.17 -16.71 -16.19
CA ASN A 591 3.83 -17.29 -16.23
C ASN A 591 3.52 -17.91 -14.86
N VAL A 592 2.40 -17.56 -14.25
CA VAL A 592 2.05 -18.05 -12.91
C VAL A 592 0.57 -18.40 -12.79
N GLN A 593 0.28 -19.53 -12.15
CA GLN A 593 -1.08 -19.97 -11.90
C GLN A 593 -1.62 -19.38 -10.60
N ALA A 594 -2.81 -18.79 -10.65
CA ALA A 594 -3.62 -18.47 -9.48
C ALA A 594 -4.75 -19.49 -9.33
N PRO A 595 -4.84 -20.20 -8.19
CA PRO A 595 -6.05 -20.93 -7.82
C PRO A 595 -7.29 -20.04 -7.75
N ALA A 596 -8.47 -20.65 -7.83
CA ALA A 596 -9.74 -19.94 -7.68
C ALA A 596 -9.83 -19.23 -6.31
N GLY A 597 -10.32 -17.99 -6.29
CA GLY A 597 -10.48 -17.21 -5.06
C GLY A 597 -9.19 -16.94 -4.29
N SER A 598 -8.03 -16.94 -4.96
CA SER A 598 -6.71 -16.74 -4.36
C SER A 598 -6.06 -15.43 -4.82
N MET A 599 -5.00 -15.03 -4.12
CA MET A 599 -4.08 -13.99 -4.57
C MET A 599 -2.67 -14.57 -4.64
N VAL A 600 -2.03 -14.40 -5.79
CA VAL A 600 -0.65 -14.81 -6.02
C VAL A 600 0.27 -13.59 -5.87
N VAL A 601 1.44 -13.83 -5.31
CA VAL A 601 2.49 -12.82 -5.14
C VAL A 601 3.78 -13.36 -5.71
N LEU A 602 4.32 -12.65 -6.70
CA LEU A 602 5.68 -12.85 -7.21
C LEU A 602 6.58 -11.84 -6.51
N THR A 603 7.61 -12.28 -5.80
CA THR A 603 8.47 -11.34 -5.06
C THR A 603 9.93 -11.76 -5.04
N THR A 604 10.84 -10.78 -5.13
CA THR A 604 12.27 -10.99 -4.86
C THR A 604 12.60 -10.87 -3.37
N VAL A 605 11.66 -10.39 -2.56
CA VAL A 605 11.84 -10.24 -1.12
C VAL A 605 11.99 -11.62 -0.48
N ASN A 606 13.03 -11.79 0.32
CA ASN A 606 13.24 -13.02 1.04
C ASN A 606 12.25 -13.16 2.21
N ILE A 607 11.14 -13.86 1.97
CA ILE A 607 10.14 -14.17 2.99
C ILE A 607 9.91 -15.68 3.16
N SER A 608 9.41 -16.06 4.34
CA SER A 608 8.86 -17.38 4.68
C SER A 608 7.60 -17.17 5.53
N PRO A 609 6.46 -17.80 5.17
CA PRO A 609 5.22 -17.71 5.93
C PRO A 609 5.25 -18.51 7.23
#